data_AF-A0A970A6J1-F1
#
_entry.id   AF-A0A970A6J1-F1
#
_cell.length_a   1.000
_cell.length_b   1.000
_cell.length_c   1.000
_cell.angle_alpha   90.00
_cell.angle_beta   90.00
_cell.angle_gamma   90.00
#
_symmetry.space_group_name_H-M   'P 1'
#
loop_
_entity.id
_entity.type
_entity.pdbx_description
1 polymer ?
#
loop_
_entity_poly.entity_id
_entity_poly.type
_entity_poly.pdbx_seq_one_letter_code
_entity_poly.pdbx_strand_id
1 'polypeptide(L)'
;MSILEREPLKKYDFSAIKNVWEEMVFIAVSDLITNGEMCPCHDCVLDTCAVALNSLPPKYWFVDSYDLFFRRKKFEENISNIRMAEEAVYKAYQIVQKNPHH
;
A
#
# COMPACT_ATOMS: atom_id res chain seq x y z
N MET A 1 5.20 24.52 -23.23
CA MET A 1 5.95 23.62 -22.34
C MET A 1 5.06 22.48 -21.90
N SER A 2 5.37 21.28 -22.39
CA SER A 2 4.81 20.00 -21.92
C SER A 2 5.08 19.83 -20.41
N ILE A 3 4.25 19.05 -19.72
CA ILE A 3 4.49 18.71 -18.32
C ILE A 3 5.82 17.96 -18.14
N LEU A 4 6.26 17.23 -19.17
CA LEU A 4 7.51 16.47 -19.20
C LEU A 4 8.76 17.37 -19.35
N GLU A 5 8.59 18.64 -19.71
CA GLU A 5 9.68 19.59 -19.93
C GLU A 5 9.93 20.49 -18.71
N ARG A 6 9.12 20.35 -17.65
CA ARG A 6 9.21 21.19 -16.44
C ARG A 6 10.17 20.54 -15.44
N GLU A 7 11.02 21.34 -14.81
CA GLU A 7 11.81 20.85 -13.69
C GLU A 7 10.90 20.47 -12.49
N PRO A 8 11.10 19.30 -11.87
CA PRO A 8 10.39 18.95 -10.65
C PRO A 8 10.78 19.89 -9.50
N LEU A 9 9.88 20.05 -8.52
CA LEU A 9 10.15 20.89 -7.36
C LEU A 9 11.26 20.26 -6.49
N LYS A 10 12.47 20.81 -6.54
CA LYS A 10 13.63 20.29 -5.79
C LYS A 10 13.69 20.78 -4.32
N LYS A 11 12.80 21.70 -3.93
CA LYS A 11 12.78 22.31 -2.58
C LYS A 11 12.16 21.40 -1.52
N TYR A 12 11.28 20.48 -1.90
CA TYR A 12 10.46 19.70 -0.97
C TYR A 12 10.89 18.23 -0.96
N ASP A 13 10.77 17.59 0.19
CA ASP A 13 10.96 16.14 0.32
C ASP A 13 9.62 15.42 0.07
N PHE A 14 9.45 14.89 -1.14
CA PHE A 14 8.27 14.10 -1.49
C PHE A 14 8.31 12.68 -0.91
N SER A 15 9.46 12.19 -0.45
CA SER A 15 9.57 10.85 0.16
C SER A 15 8.89 10.79 1.54
N ALA A 16 8.70 11.95 2.16
CA ALA A 16 7.97 12.11 3.41
C ALA A 16 6.44 11.97 3.25
N ILE A 17 5.90 11.92 2.02
CA ILE A 17 4.49 11.64 1.77
C ILE A 17 4.30 10.14 1.63
N LYS A 18 3.52 9.54 2.53
CA LYS A 18 3.26 8.09 2.57
C LYS A 18 1.78 7.79 2.54
N ASN A 19 1.40 6.76 1.80
CA ASN A 19 0.03 6.24 1.84
C ASN A 19 -0.14 5.49 3.16
N VAL A 20 -1.18 5.84 3.93
CA VAL A 20 -1.44 5.26 5.25
C VAL A 20 -1.79 3.77 5.16
N TRP A 21 -2.26 3.29 4.01
CA TRP A 21 -2.62 1.89 3.80
C TRP A 21 -1.41 0.98 3.54
N GLU A 22 -0.24 1.52 3.18
CA GLU A 22 0.94 0.73 2.77
C GLU A 22 1.29 -0.35 3.78
N GLU A 23 1.48 0.03 5.05
CA GLU A 23 1.90 -0.90 6.10
C GLU A 23 0.88 -2.03 6.30
N MET A 24 -0.41 -1.69 6.35
CA MET A 24 -1.48 -2.66 6.55
C MET A 24 -1.58 -3.65 5.38
N VAL A 25 -1.40 -3.17 4.15
CA VAL A 25 -1.37 -4.01 2.94
C VAL A 25 -0.16 -4.93 2.97
N PHE A 26 1.02 -4.42 3.34
CA PHE A 26 2.25 -5.23 3.37
C PHE A 26 2.18 -6.32 4.44
N ILE A 27 1.63 -6.03 5.61
CA ILE A 27 1.40 -7.02 6.66
C ILE A 27 0.42 -8.10 6.17
N ALA A 28 -0.72 -7.72 5.61
CA ALA A 28 -1.70 -8.70 5.11
C ALA A 28 -1.13 -9.58 3.98
N VAL A 29 -0.31 -9.02 3.08
CA VAL A 29 0.40 -9.81 2.06
C VAL A 29 1.45 -10.75 2.69
N SER A 30 2.18 -10.27 3.69
CA SER A 30 3.14 -11.09 4.45
C SER A 30 2.46 -12.27 5.13
N ASP A 31 1.25 -12.09 5.65
CA ASP A 31 0.45 -13.17 6.27
C ASP A 31 0.05 -14.22 5.23
N LEU A 32 -0.43 -13.81 4.05
CA LEU A 32 -0.74 -14.74 2.96
C LEU A 32 0.48 -15.57 2.52
N ILE A 33 1.66 -14.94 2.45
CA ILE A 33 2.92 -15.63 2.12
C ILE A 33 3.28 -16.63 3.22
N THR A 34 3.23 -16.20 4.48
CA THR A 34 3.59 -17.02 5.65
C THR A 34 2.68 -18.23 5.78
N ASN A 35 1.39 -18.08 5.44
CA ASN A 35 0.41 -19.16 5.43
C ASN A 35 0.51 -20.07 4.19
N GLY A 36 1.39 -19.77 3.23
CA GLY A 36 1.55 -20.53 1.99
C GLY A 36 0.37 -20.37 1.01
N GLU A 37 -0.42 -19.31 1.15
CA GLU A 37 -1.60 -19.04 0.34
C GLU A 37 -1.25 -18.27 -0.94
N MET A 38 -0.11 -17.56 -0.96
CA MET A 38 0.31 -16.71 -2.06
C MET A 38 1.69 -17.07 -2.61
N CYS A 39 1.88 -16.89 -3.93
CA CYS A 39 3.19 -16.98 -4.56
C CYS A 39 4.11 -15.86 -4.01
N PRO A 40 5.29 -16.19 -3.43
CA PRO A 40 6.16 -15.21 -2.79
C PRO A 40 7.13 -14.51 -3.77
N CYS A 41 6.94 -14.64 -5.09
CA CYS A 41 7.84 -14.02 -6.05
C CYS A 41 7.69 -12.49 -6.07
N HIS A 42 8.76 -11.80 -6.48
CA HIS A 42 8.80 -10.33 -6.51
C HIS A 42 7.61 -9.73 -7.26
N ASP A 43 7.32 -10.26 -8.46
CA ASP A 43 6.28 -9.71 -9.33
C ASP A 43 4.88 -9.88 -8.72
N CYS A 44 4.51 -11.08 -8.26
CA CYS A 44 3.20 -11.32 -7.65
C CYS A 44 2.97 -10.49 -6.38
N VAL A 45 4.02 -10.30 -5.57
CA VAL A 45 3.95 -9.46 -4.37
C VAL A 45 3.72 -8.01 -4.74
N LEU A 46 4.52 -7.45 -5.65
CA LEU A 46 4.38 -6.06 -6.08
C LEU A 46 3.04 -5.80 -6.77
N ASP A 47 2.58 -6.71 -7.64
CA ASP A 47 1.30 -6.59 -8.32
C ASP A 47 0.14 -6.62 -7.34
N THR A 48 0.17 -7.53 -6.37
CA THR A 48 -0.88 -7.65 -5.35
C THR A 48 -0.95 -6.39 -4.50
N CYS A 49 0.19 -5.88 -4.03
CA CYS A 49 0.27 -4.62 -3.29
C CYS A 49 -0.24 -3.44 -4.12
N ALA A 50 0.17 -3.33 -5.38
CA ALA A 50 -0.23 -2.23 -6.27
C ALA A 50 -1.74 -2.25 -6.53
N VAL A 51 -2.31 -3.40 -6.86
CA VAL A 51 -3.76 -3.56 -7.10
C VAL A 51 -4.55 -3.29 -5.83
N ALA A 52 -4.10 -3.78 -4.67
CA ALA A 52 -4.75 -3.53 -3.39
C ALA A 52 -4.77 -2.04 -3.04
N LEU A 53 -3.61 -1.36 -3.11
CA LEU A 53 -3.50 0.07 -2.81
C LEU A 53 -4.31 0.94 -3.76
N ASN A 54 -4.39 0.58 -5.03
CA ASN A 54 -5.23 1.30 -6.01
C ASN A 54 -6.74 1.12 -5.77
N SER A 55 -7.15 0.06 -5.05
CA SER A 55 -8.56 -0.18 -4.72
C SER A 55 -9.01 0.52 -3.43
N LEU A 56 -8.06 0.91 -2.57
CA LEU A 56 -8.33 1.54 -1.28
C LEU A 56 -8.52 3.06 -1.44
N PRO A 57 -9.32 3.71 -0.57
CA PRO A 57 -9.49 5.16 -0.61
C PRO A 57 -8.13 5.87 -0.43
N PRO A 58 -7.73 6.79 -1.33
CA PRO A 58 -6.42 7.44 -1.25
C PRO A 58 -6.30 8.23 0.05
N LYS A 59 -5.27 7.92 0.85
CA LYS A 59 -5.03 8.58 2.13
C LYS A 59 -3.53 8.74 2.36
N TYR A 60 -3.04 9.97 2.30
CA TYR A 60 -1.62 10.27 2.39
C TYR A 60 -1.31 11.20 3.55
N TRP A 61 -0.25 10.88 4.31
CA TRP A 61 0.25 11.71 5.40
C TRP A 61 1.73 12.01 5.25
N PHE A 62 2.16 13.07 5.95
CA PHE A 62 3.55 13.47 6.07
C PHE A 62 4.21 12.78 7.27
N VAL A 63 5.49 12.42 7.19
CA VAL A 63 6.16 11.57 8.19
C VAL A 63 6.69 12.35 9.42
N ASP A 64 6.85 13.68 9.41
CA ASP A 64 7.62 14.37 10.47
C ASP A 64 6.81 15.06 11.59
N SER A 65 5.67 14.52 12.04
CA SER A 65 5.04 15.07 13.26
C SER A 65 4.56 14.03 14.25
N TYR A 66 4.82 14.30 15.54
CA TYR A 66 4.39 13.46 16.65
C TYR A 66 2.87 13.23 16.65
N ASP A 67 2.06 14.25 16.31
CA ASP A 67 0.61 14.13 16.16
C ASP A 67 0.21 13.15 15.04
N LEU A 68 0.93 13.15 13.92
CA LEU A 68 0.67 12.23 12.82
C LEU A 68 1.00 10.78 13.17
N PHE A 69 1.99 10.54 14.04
CA PHE A 69 2.26 9.20 14.56
C PHE A 69 1.06 8.61 15.31
N PHE A 70 0.46 9.35 16.26
CA PHE A 70 -0.72 8.87 17.01
C PHE A 70 -1.92 8.62 16.13
N ARG A 71 -2.16 9.52 15.17
CA ARG A 71 -3.24 9.33 14.21
C ARG A 71 -3.02 8.03 13.43
N ARG A 72 -1.76 7.68 13.14
CA ARG A 72 -1.40 6.57 12.23
C ARG A 72 -1.67 5.28 12.93
N LYS A 73 -1.11 5.18 14.12
CA LYS A 73 -1.36 4.09 15.04
C LYS A 73 -2.86 3.88 15.27
N LYS A 74 -3.62 4.94 15.56
CA LYS A 74 -5.09 4.84 15.72
C LYS A 74 -5.80 4.36 14.45
N PHE A 75 -5.29 4.72 13.27
CA PHE A 75 -5.84 4.29 12.00
C PHE A 75 -5.53 2.80 11.74
N GLU A 76 -4.30 2.36 11.99
CA GLU A 76 -3.83 0.99 11.82
C GLU A 76 -4.47 0.03 12.83
N GLU A 77 -4.73 0.48 14.06
CA GLU A 77 -5.42 -0.30 15.11
C GLU A 77 -6.94 -0.38 14.92
N ASN A 78 -7.51 0.37 13.96
CA ASN A 78 -8.94 0.35 13.72
C ASN A 78 -9.37 -0.93 13.00
N ILE A 79 -10.20 -1.74 13.65
CA ILE A 79 -10.70 -3.02 13.12
C ILE A 79 -11.35 -2.90 11.73
N SER A 80 -12.09 -1.81 11.46
CA SER A 80 -12.71 -1.61 10.15
C SER A 80 -11.67 -1.38 9.06
N ASN A 81 -10.60 -0.65 9.36
CA ASN A 81 -9.52 -0.42 8.41
C ASN A 81 -8.72 -1.70 8.17
N ILE A 82 -8.45 -2.48 9.23
CA ILE A 82 -7.75 -3.77 9.13
C ILE A 82 -8.52 -4.68 8.16
N ARG A 83 -9.81 -4.89 8.42
CA ARG A 83 -10.67 -5.70 7.53
C ARG A 83 -10.71 -5.18 6.10
N MET A 84 -10.76 -3.87 5.93
CA MET A 84 -10.77 -3.26 4.59
C MET A 84 -9.47 -3.53 3.83
N ALA A 85 -8.31 -3.45 4.51
CA ALA A 85 -7.02 -3.78 3.93
C ALA A 85 -6.92 -5.27 3.57
N GLU A 86 -7.32 -6.16 4.49
CA GLU A 86 -7.37 -7.61 4.25
C GLU A 86 -8.26 -7.96 3.06
N GLU A 87 -9.47 -7.41 2.98
CA GLU A 87 -10.38 -7.63 1.85
C GLU A 87 -9.80 -7.12 0.52
N ALA A 88 -9.13 -5.97 0.53
CA ALA A 88 -8.48 -5.40 -0.65
C ALA A 88 -7.33 -6.30 -1.12
N VAL A 89 -6.50 -6.77 -0.20
CA VAL A 89 -5.39 -7.69 -0.49
C VAL A 89 -5.91 -9.02 -1.02
N TYR A 90 -6.93 -9.61 -0.41
CA TYR A 90 -7.51 -10.87 -0.87
C TYR A 90 -8.07 -10.76 -2.30
N LYS A 91 -8.80 -9.69 -2.60
CA LYS A 91 -9.31 -9.42 -3.95
C LYS A 91 -8.19 -9.19 -4.96
N ALA A 92 -7.16 -8.43 -4.58
CA ALA A 92 -6.00 -8.18 -5.43
C ALA A 92 -5.25 -9.48 -5.76
N TYR A 93 -4.99 -10.30 -4.73
CA TYR A 93 -4.37 -11.61 -4.88
C TYR A 93 -5.15 -12.51 -5.85
N GLN A 94 -6.48 -12.57 -5.73
CA GLN A 94 -7.33 -13.36 -6.65
C GLN A 94 -7.23 -12.89 -8.11
N ILE A 95 -6.94 -11.62 -8.36
CA ILE A 95 -6.73 -11.07 -9.70
C ILE A 95 -5.36 -11.51 -10.21
N VAL A 96 -4.31 -11.29 -9.42
CA VAL A 96 -2.92 -11.60 -9.79
C VAL A 96 -2.70 -13.10 -9.98
N GLN A 97 -3.26 -13.94 -9.11
CA GLN A 97 -3.14 -15.39 -9.22
C GLN A 97 -3.71 -15.95 -10.54
N LYS A 98 -4.72 -15.31 -11.12
CA LYS A 98 -5.33 -15.75 -12.38
C LYS A 98 -4.48 -15.44 -13.60
N ASN A 99 -3.61 -14.44 -13.51
CA ASN A 99 -2.76 -14.02 -14.62
C ASN A 99 -1.44 -13.43 -14.08
N PRO A 100 -0.55 -14.28 -13.53
CA PRO A 100 0.76 -13.82 -13.06
C PRO A 100 1.60 -13.33 -14.24
N HIS A 101 2.46 -12.34 -14.01
CA HIS A 101 3.36 -11.81 -15.05
C HIS A 101 4.56 -12.73 -15.37
N HIS A 102 4.87 -13.68 -14.49
CA HIS A 102 6.02 -14.57 -14.60
C HIS A 102 5.73 -15.86 -15.38
#